data_AF-A0A9X7L057-F1
#
_entry.id   AF-A0A9X7L057-F1
#
_cell.length_a   1.000
_cell.length_b   1.000
_cell.length_c   1.000
_cell.angle_alpha   90.00
_cell.angle_beta   90.00
_cell.angle_gamma   90.00
#
_symmetry.space_group_name_H-M   'P 1'
#
loop_
_entity.id
_entity.type
_entity.pdbx_description
1 polymer ?
#
loop_
_entity_poly.entity_id
_entity_poly.type
_entity_poly.pdbx_seq_one_letter_code
_entity_poly.pdbx_strand_id
1 'polypeptide(L)'
;MSQQTLNRLRELRLGGMAAALQQQQEQVATYDGLSFIERLGLLVEQEHLAREQRKQARLVRHARLKLSATTQEIDYQHPRNIDRAQIARLAQGDWLQRGQNLLITGPCGSGKTYLACALGYQACLQGYGTHYHRLSRLLQSLTQAKADGSYGRLLAQLAKVELLILDDWGLEPLLPAQRHDLLEIMDDRHGRHSTVVISQGSSQKTESMVTPVFATPILTTSWLA
;
A
#
# COMPACT_ATOMS: atom_id res chain seq x y z
N MET A 1 19.47 3.59 -39.51
CA MET A 1 18.46 2.54 -39.22
C MET A 1 18.37 2.25 -37.72
N SER A 2 19.42 1.76 -37.06
CA SER A 2 19.39 1.45 -35.61
C SER A 2 18.99 2.63 -34.71
N GLN A 3 19.59 3.80 -34.91
CA GLN A 3 19.27 5.01 -34.13
C GLN A 3 17.84 5.51 -34.35
N GLN A 4 17.33 5.35 -35.57
CA GLN A 4 15.95 5.70 -35.91
C GLN A 4 14.96 4.77 -35.19
N THR A 5 15.26 3.46 -35.12
CA THR A 5 14.46 2.50 -34.35
C THR A 5 14.47 2.84 -32.86
N LEU A 6 15.63 3.17 -32.27
CA LEU A 6 15.73 3.57 -30.86
C LEU A 6 14.88 4.82 -30.56
N ASN A 7 14.95 5.83 -31.43
CA ASN A 7 14.14 7.04 -31.28
C ASN A 7 12.64 6.72 -31.39
N ARG A 8 12.24 5.87 -32.34
CA ARG A 8 10.85 5.46 -32.50
C ARG A 8 10.31 4.66 -31.31
N LEU A 9 11.12 3.77 -30.72
CA LEU A 9 10.75 3.05 -29.50
C LEU A 9 10.50 4.03 -28.33
N ARG A 10 11.33 5.07 -28.20
CA ARG A 10 11.14 6.11 -27.18
C ARG A 10 9.87 6.93 -27.41
N GLU A 11 9.55 7.29 -28.66
CA GLU A 11 8.30 7.97 -29.03
C GLU A 11 7.06 7.12 -28.69
N LEU A 12 7.15 5.80 -28.88
CA LEU A 12 6.10 4.84 -28.51
C LEU A 12 6.04 4.56 -26.99
N ARG A 13 6.86 5.23 -26.18
CA ARG A 13 6.99 5.00 -24.73
C ARG A 13 7.44 3.58 -24.36
N LEU A 14 8.26 2.96 -25.22
CA LEU A 14 8.90 1.65 -25.03
C LEU A 14 10.37 1.85 -24.60
N GLY A 15 10.57 2.58 -23.49
CA GLY A 15 11.89 3.00 -23.03
C GLY A 15 12.79 1.85 -22.57
N GLY A 16 12.23 0.83 -21.92
CA GLY A 16 12.96 -0.38 -21.51
C GLY A 16 13.37 -1.20 -22.73
N MET A 17 12.48 -1.32 -23.73
CA MET A 17 12.81 -1.98 -24.99
C MET A 17 13.94 -1.26 -25.74
N ALA A 18 13.92 0.09 -25.75
CA ALA A 18 14.98 0.89 -26.36
C ALA A 18 16.32 0.72 -25.64
N ALA A 19 16.33 0.71 -24.30
CA ALA A 19 17.53 0.49 -23.50
C ALA A 19 18.12 -0.91 -23.74
N ALA A 20 17.27 -1.94 -23.77
CA ALA A 20 17.70 -3.30 -24.04
C ALA A 20 18.23 -3.49 -25.47
N LEU A 21 17.62 -2.82 -26.46
CA LEU A 21 18.10 -2.85 -27.85
C LEU A 21 19.47 -2.19 -27.98
N GLN A 22 19.68 -1.07 -27.28
CA GLN A 22 20.97 -0.40 -27.22
C GLN A 22 22.03 -1.32 -26.57
N GLN A 23 21.69 -1.98 -25.46
CA GLN A 23 22.59 -2.93 -24.80
C GLN A 23 22.96 -4.11 -25.70
N GLN A 24 21.99 -4.68 -26.44
CA GLN A 24 22.27 -5.77 -27.38
C GLN A 24 23.21 -5.32 -28.53
N GLN A 25 23.13 -4.06 -28.95
CA GLN A 25 24.04 -3.50 -29.96
C GLN A 25 25.46 -3.26 -29.42
N GLU A 26 25.58 -2.89 -28.15
CA GLU A 26 26.88 -2.67 -27.49
C GLU A 26 27.57 -3.99 -27.12
N GLN A 27 26.80 -5.05 -26.85
CA GLN A 27 27.29 -6.34 -26.35
C GLN A 27 26.98 -7.52 -27.30
N VAL A 28 27.24 -7.35 -28.59
CA VAL A 28 26.85 -8.30 -29.66
C VAL A 28 27.23 -9.76 -29.33
N ALA A 29 28.47 -10.00 -28.89
CA ALA A 29 28.97 -11.34 -28.57
C ALA A 29 28.17 -12.08 -27.47
N THR A 30 27.46 -11.34 -26.60
CA THR A 30 26.62 -11.94 -25.55
C THR A 30 25.32 -12.53 -26.11
N TYR A 31 24.87 -12.03 -27.27
CA TYR A 31 23.56 -12.37 -27.86
C TYR A 31 23.66 -13.11 -29.19
N ASP A 32 24.87 -13.39 -29.70
CA ASP A 32 25.12 -14.06 -30.98
C ASP A 32 24.54 -15.47 -31.08
N GLY A 33 24.44 -16.18 -29.95
CA GLY A 33 23.85 -17.52 -29.88
C GLY A 33 22.32 -17.56 -29.82
N LEU A 34 21.66 -16.40 -29.72
CA LEU A 34 20.20 -16.32 -29.55
C LEU A 34 19.50 -16.07 -30.87
N SER A 35 18.42 -16.79 -31.10
CA SER A 35 17.49 -16.55 -32.20
C SER A 35 16.88 -15.14 -32.11
N PHE A 36 16.31 -14.67 -33.23
CA PHE A 36 15.61 -13.39 -33.25
C PHE A 36 14.47 -13.33 -32.21
N ILE A 37 13.71 -14.42 -32.05
CA ILE A 37 12.59 -14.48 -31.11
C ILE A 37 13.07 -14.40 -29.66
N GLU A 38 14.17 -15.08 -29.32
CA GLU A 38 14.76 -14.99 -27.97
C GLU A 38 15.26 -13.57 -27.67
N ARG A 39 15.98 -12.94 -28.62
CA ARG A 39 16.42 -11.55 -28.47
C ARG A 39 15.26 -10.59 -28.32
N LEU A 40 14.22 -10.74 -29.14
CA LEU A 40 12.99 -9.95 -29.03
C LEU A 40 12.29 -10.17 -27.70
N GLY A 41 12.24 -11.42 -27.22
CA GLY A 41 11.71 -11.77 -25.90
C GLY A 41 12.41 -11.02 -24.77
N LEU A 42 13.74 -10.94 -24.80
CA LEU A 42 14.51 -10.16 -23.82
C LEU A 42 14.18 -8.66 -23.86
N LEU A 43 13.97 -8.09 -25.06
CA LEU A 43 13.57 -6.69 -25.21
C LEU A 43 12.19 -6.41 -24.61
N VAL A 44 11.23 -7.32 -24.86
CA VAL A 44 9.87 -7.22 -24.33
C VAL A 44 9.85 -7.37 -22.81
N GLU A 45 10.63 -8.32 -22.27
CA GLU A 45 10.75 -8.53 -20.83
C GLU A 45 11.33 -7.30 -20.13
N GLN A 46 12.36 -6.67 -20.69
CA GLN A 46 12.91 -5.44 -20.13
C GLN A 46 11.90 -4.29 -20.13
N GLU A 47 11.08 -4.15 -21.18
CA GLU A 47 10.00 -3.17 -21.17
C GLU A 47 8.93 -3.49 -20.13
N HIS A 48 8.57 -4.76 -19.97
CA HIS A 48 7.60 -5.21 -18.98
C HIS A 48 8.09 -4.90 -17.55
N LEU A 49 9.30 -5.31 -17.20
CA LEU A 49 9.93 -5.01 -15.91
C LEU A 49 10.03 -3.50 -15.65
N ALA A 50 10.44 -2.72 -16.65
CA ALA A 50 10.52 -1.26 -16.54
C ALA A 50 9.14 -0.61 -16.32
N ARG A 51 8.05 -1.18 -16.83
CA ARG A 51 6.68 -0.72 -16.57
C ARG A 51 6.23 -1.05 -15.16
N GLU A 52 6.47 -2.28 -14.71
CA GLU A 52 6.11 -2.69 -13.35
C GLU A 52 6.87 -1.88 -12.31
N GLN A 53 8.17 -1.67 -12.46
CA GLN A 53 8.97 -0.83 -11.57
C GLN A 53 8.44 0.61 -11.51
N ARG A 54 8.10 1.21 -12.66
CA ARG A 54 7.50 2.56 -12.69
C ARG A 54 6.13 2.61 -12.01
N LYS A 55 5.31 1.57 -12.18
CA LYS A 55 4.01 1.45 -11.50
C LYS A 55 4.22 1.36 -9.99
N GLN A 56 5.06 0.45 -9.50
CA GLN A 56 5.36 0.27 -8.08
C GLN A 56 5.92 1.56 -7.46
N ALA A 57 6.92 2.18 -8.09
CA ALA A 57 7.50 3.44 -7.61
C ALA A 57 6.47 4.58 -7.52
N ARG A 58 5.54 4.64 -8.48
CA ARG A 58 4.42 5.58 -8.44
C ARG A 58 3.50 5.26 -7.26
N LEU A 59 3.09 4.00 -7.07
CA LEU A 59 2.22 3.60 -5.96
C LEU A 59 2.84 3.92 -4.60
N VAL A 60 4.12 3.59 -4.39
CA VAL A 60 4.84 3.91 -3.14
C VAL A 60 4.85 5.43 -2.89
N ARG A 61 5.12 6.24 -3.91
CA ARG A 61 5.10 7.70 -3.79
C ARG A 61 3.70 8.23 -3.44
N HIS A 62 2.66 7.69 -4.07
CA HIS A 62 1.28 8.08 -3.81
C HIS A 62 0.76 7.59 -2.45
N ALA A 63 1.35 6.52 -1.89
CA ALA A 63 0.96 5.98 -0.61
C ALA A 63 1.22 6.91 0.57
N ARG A 64 2.19 7.84 0.43
CA ARG A 64 2.56 8.81 1.47
C ARG A 64 2.79 8.14 2.84
N LEU A 65 3.42 6.96 2.81
CA LEU A 65 3.77 6.22 4.03
C LEU A 65 4.63 7.09 4.94
N LYS A 66 4.33 7.07 6.25
CA LYS A 66 5.04 7.87 7.24
C LYS A 66 6.50 7.45 7.40
N LEU A 67 6.79 6.16 7.22
CA LEU A 67 8.12 5.57 7.36
C LEU A 67 8.47 4.80 6.08
N SER A 68 9.74 4.86 5.68
CA SER A 68 10.31 3.94 4.70
C SER A 68 10.59 2.61 5.42
N ALA A 69 9.58 1.75 5.48
CA ALA A 69 9.63 0.48 6.21
C ALA A 69 9.51 -0.69 5.23
N THR A 70 10.23 -1.78 5.51
CA THR A 70 10.18 -3.01 4.71
C THR A 70 9.90 -4.20 5.62
N THR A 71 9.32 -5.27 5.07
CA THR A 71 9.02 -6.49 5.84
C THR A 71 10.30 -7.26 6.21
N GLN A 72 11.38 -7.06 5.46
CA GLN A 72 12.69 -7.70 5.64
C GLN A 72 13.45 -7.16 6.85
N GLU A 73 13.28 -5.87 7.17
CA GLU A 73 13.94 -5.17 8.26
C GLU A 73 13.14 -5.23 9.58
N ILE A 74 12.06 -6.02 9.64
CA ILE A 74 11.31 -6.23 10.88
C ILE A 74 12.18 -7.01 11.87
N ASP A 75 12.47 -6.40 13.01
CA ASP A 75 13.14 -7.05 14.13
C ASP A 75 12.16 -7.94 14.91
N TYR A 76 12.28 -9.25 14.70
CA TYR A 76 11.53 -10.30 15.40
C TYR A 76 12.18 -10.76 16.71
N GLN A 77 13.39 -10.29 17.03
CA GLN A 77 14.12 -10.70 18.24
C GLN A 77 13.69 -9.90 19.48
N HIS A 78 13.09 -8.73 19.26
CA HIS A 78 12.46 -7.96 20.32
C HIS A 78 11.32 -8.75 20.98
N PRO A 79 11.06 -8.58 22.30
CA PRO A 79 9.98 -9.24 23.03
C PRO A 79 8.58 -8.69 22.69
N ARG A 80 8.29 -8.47 21.40
CA ARG A 80 7.02 -7.90 20.89
C ARG A 80 5.96 -8.97 20.60
N ASN A 81 6.25 -10.24 20.88
CA ASN A 81 5.38 -11.40 20.59
C ASN A 81 4.87 -11.41 19.12
N ILE A 82 5.74 -11.02 18.18
CA ILE A 82 5.45 -10.97 16.75
C ILE A 82 5.66 -12.35 16.13
N ASP A 83 4.56 -13.00 15.74
CA ASP A 83 4.64 -14.23 14.96
C ASP A 83 5.10 -13.92 13.52
N ARG A 84 6.32 -14.36 13.20
CA ARG A 84 6.91 -14.24 11.87
C ARG A 84 6.06 -14.92 10.80
N ALA A 85 5.41 -16.04 11.12
CA ALA A 85 4.54 -16.75 10.17
C ALA A 85 3.30 -15.92 9.83
N GLN A 86 2.73 -15.24 10.82
CA GLN A 86 1.61 -14.33 10.61
C GLN A 86 2.01 -13.13 9.75
N ILE A 87 3.15 -12.47 10.03
CA ILE A 87 3.62 -11.33 9.22
C ILE A 87 3.91 -11.76 7.79
N ALA A 88 4.52 -12.94 7.59
CA ALA A 88 4.76 -13.49 6.26
C ALA A 88 3.44 -13.72 5.50
N ARG A 89 2.40 -14.25 6.17
CA ARG A 89 1.07 -14.44 5.57
C ARG A 89 0.40 -13.11 5.21
N LEU A 90 0.49 -12.11 6.09
CA LEU A 90 -0.02 -10.77 5.79
C LEU A 90 0.74 -10.12 4.62
N ALA A 91 2.04 -10.35 4.52
CA ALA A 91 2.86 -9.85 3.43
C ALA A 91 2.56 -10.53 2.07
N GLN A 92 1.87 -11.67 2.04
CA GLN A 92 1.42 -12.30 0.79
C GLN A 92 0.24 -11.56 0.15
N GLY A 93 -0.56 -10.83 0.94
CA GLY A 93 -1.62 -9.95 0.41
C GLY A 93 -2.98 -10.61 0.18
N ASP A 94 -3.19 -11.89 0.54
CA ASP A 94 -4.49 -12.58 0.38
C ASP A 94 -5.65 -11.83 1.06
N TRP A 95 -5.38 -11.18 2.19
CA TRP A 95 -6.35 -10.39 2.94
C TRP A 95 -6.77 -9.10 2.19
N LEU A 96 -5.89 -8.55 1.33
CA LEU A 96 -6.20 -7.41 0.47
C LEU A 96 -7.21 -7.81 -0.61
N GLN A 97 -7.01 -8.97 -1.24
CA GLN A 97 -7.93 -9.50 -2.25
C GLN A 97 -9.32 -9.78 -1.68
N ARG A 98 -9.38 -10.16 -0.40
CA ARG A 98 -10.63 -10.44 0.32
C ARG A 98 -11.26 -9.17 0.92
N GLY A 99 -10.65 -8.00 0.78
CA GLY A 99 -11.12 -6.76 1.40
C GLY A 99 -11.20 -6.82 2.92
N GLN A 100 -10.31 -7.60 3.56
CA GLN A 100 -10.30 -7.76 5.02
C GLN A 100 -9.59 -6.58 5.68
N ASN A 101 -10.09 -6.15 6.85
CA ASN A 101 -9.51 -5.05 7.61
C ASN A 101 -8.59 -5.59 8.70
N LEU A 102 -7.46 -4.93 8.94
CA LEU A 102 -6.52 -5.30 10.00
C LEU A 102 -6.55 -4.28 11.13
N LEU A 103 -6.50 -4.77 12.37
CA LEU A 103 -6.34 -3.94 13.55
C LEU A 103 -5.01 -4.25 14.25
N ILE A 104 -4.14 -3.24 14.35
CA ILE A 104 -2.83 -3.33 14.98
C ILE A 104 -2.84 -2.54 16.29
N THR A 105 -2.83 -3.21 17.44
CA THR A 105 -2.98 -2.58 18.77
C THR A 105 -1.89 -2.94 19.76
N GLY A 106 -1.26 -1.97 20.40
CA GLY A 106 -0.20 -2.22 21.39
C GLY A 106 0.43 -0.95 21.93
N PRO A 107 1.35 -1.02 22.89
CA PRO A 107 1.89 0.15 23.60
C PRO A 107 2.64 1.10 22.68
N CYS A 108 2.80 2.37 23.08
CA CYS A 108 3.60 3.34 22.33
C CYS A 108 5.05 2.81 22.14
N GLY A 109 5.66 3.11 21.00
CA GLY A 109 7.02 2.65 20.68
C GLY A 109 7.15 1.19 20.23
N SER A 110 6.08 0.38 20.20
CA SER A 110 6.17 -1.04 19.81
C SER A 110 6.38 -1.31 18.30
N GLY A 111 6.45 -0.27 17.46
CA GLY A 111 6.68 -0.41 16.02
C GLY A 111 5.43 -0.65 15.17
N LYS A 112 4.21 -0.44 15.69
CA LYS A 112 2.95 -0.61 14.93
C LYS A 112 2.91 0.17 13.62
N THR A 113 3.30 1.45 13.67
CA THR A 113 3.40 2.29 12.48
C THR A 113 4.40 1.73 11.48
N TYR A 114 5.53 1.18 11.96
CA TYR A 114 6.52 0.54 11.10
C TYR A 114 5.92 -0.68 10.40
N LEU A 115 5.25 -1.56 11.15
CA LEU A 115 4.61 -2.75 10.60
C LEU A 115 3.56 -2.40 9.55
N ALA A 116 2.68 -1.43 9.83
CA ALA A 116 1.68 -0.99 8.87
C ALA A 116 2.32 -0.37 7.62
N CYS A 117 3.38 0.43 7.78
CA CYS A 117 4.11 0.99 6.65
C CYS A 117 4.81 -0.11 5.83
N ALA A 118 5.38 -1.13 6.47
CA ALA A 118 6.01 -2.27 5.80
C ALA A 118 4.99 -3.09 4.99
N LEU A 119 3.82 -3.35 5.56
CA LEU A 119 2.71 -4.00 4.85
C LEU A 119 2.19 -3.14 3.70
N GLY A 120 2.04 -1.83 3.91
CA GLY A 120 1.63 -0.89 2.86
C GLY A 120 2.64 -0.77 1.72
N TYR A 121 3.93 -0.78 2.04
CA TYR A 121 5.00 -0.82 1.04
C TYR A 121 4.95 -2.11 0.23
N GLN A 122 4.81 -3.26 0.90
CA GLN A 122 4.66 -4.56 0.24
C GLN A 122 3.41 -4.62 -0.65
N ALA A 123 2.29 -4.05 -0.22
CA ALA A 123 1.07 -3.94 -1.02
C ALA A 123 1.32 -3.10 -2.29
N CYS A 124 2.08 -2.01 -2.20
CA CYS A 124 2.47 -1.22 -3.37
C CYS A 124 3.34 -2.01 -4.35
N LEU A 125 4.26 -2.85 -3.86
CA LEU A 125 5.09 -3.72 -4.70
C LEU A 125 4.24 -4.80 -5.41
N GLN A 126 3.17 -5.26 -4.76
CA GLN A 126 2.18 -6.16 -5.37
C GLN A 126 1.19 -5.46 -6.30
N GLY A 127 1.29 -4.14 -6.44
CA GLY A 127 0.48 -3.35 -7.37
C GLY A 127 -0.80 -2.75 -6.78
N TYR A 128 -1.03 -2.87 -5.47
CA TYR A 128 -2.19 -2.27 -4.80
C TYR A 128 -1.98 -0.79 -4.47
N GLY A 129 -2.96 0.03 -4.83
CA GLY A 129 -3.10 1.43 -4.43
C GLY A 129 -3.24 1.57 -2.92
N THR A 130 -2.18 2.04 -2.27
CA THR A 130 -2.17 2.27 -0.82
C THR A 130 -2.26 3.77 -0.54
N HIS A 131 -2.84 4.15 0.60
CA HIS A 131 -2.75 5.52 1.12
C HIS A 131 -2.73 5.55 2.65
N TYR A 132 -1.81 6.32 3.22
CA TYR A 132 -1.64 6.47 4.66
C TYR A 132 -2.18 7.82 5.15
N HIS A 133 -2.94 7.78 6.24
CA HIS A 133 -3.39 8.94 6.98
C HIS A 133 -3.12 8.79 8.48
N ARG A 134 -2.69 9.89 9.10
CA ARG A 134 -2.97 10.08 10.53
C ARG A 134 -4.43 10.46 10.69
N LEU A 135 -5.16 9.80 11.58
CA LEU A 135 -6.60 9.95 11.72
C LEU A 135 -7.00 11.41 11.98
N SER A 136 -6.31 12.11 12.89
CA SER A 136 -6.60 13.52 13.21
C SER A 136 -6.53 14.45 11.99
N ARG A 137 -5.56 14.25 11.10
CA ARG A 137 -5.43 15.03 9.86
C ARG A 137 -6.53 14.70 8.86
N LEU A 138 -6.90 13.42 8.75
CA LEU A 138 -8.00 13.01 7.87
C LEU A 138 -9.32 13.65 8.32
N LEU A 139 -9.62 13.63 9.63
CA LEU A 139 -10.82 14.25 10.20
C LEU A 139 -10.87 15.76 9.95
N GLN A 140 -9.74 16.45 10.06
CA GLN A 140 -9.63 17.86 9.69
C GLN A 140 -9.93 18.08 8.21
N SER A 141 -9.35 17.25 7.31
CA SER A 141 -9.62 17.33 5.87
C SER A 141 -11.09 17.07 5.54
N LEU A 142 -11.75 16.11 6.19
CA LEU A 142 -13.18 15.84 6.02
C LEU A 142 -14.04 17.02 6.47
N THR A 143 -13.67 17.66 7.58
CA THR A 143 -14.37 18.85 8.09
C THR A 143 -14.24 20.02 7.12
N GLN A 144 -13.04 20.26 6.58
CA GLN A 144 -12.79 21.30 5.58
C GLN A 144 -13.55 21.00 4.27
N ALA A 145 -13.55 19.73 3.83
CA ALA A 145 -14.22 19.31 2.61
C ALA A 145 -15.75 19.50 2.68
N LYS A 146 -16.35 19.44 3.87
CA LYS A 146 -17.76 19.82 4.07
C LYS A 146 -17.99 21.31 3.90
N ALA A 147 -17.06 22.13 4.40
CA ALA A 147 -17.17 23.59 4.32
C ALA A 147 -17.01 24.13 2.90
N ASP A 148 -16.19 23.48 2.06
CA ASP A 148 -15.93 23.91 0.67
C ASP A 148 -16.70 23.11 -0.40
N GLY A 149 -17.56 22.17 0.02
CA GLY A 149 -18.38 21.33 -0.86
C GLY A 149 -17.64 20.19 -1.57
N SER A 150 -16.36 19.92 -1.23
CA SER A 150 -15.57 18.83 -1.81
C SER A 150 -15.71 17.47 -1.10
N TYR A 151 -16.52 17.39 -0.05
CA TYR A 151 -16.69 16.18 0.79
C TYR A 151 -16.95 14.89 -0.01
N GLY A 152 -17.94 14.90 -0.90
CA GLY A 152 -18.27 13.71 -1.71
C GLY A 152 -17.12 13.28 -2.63
N ARG A 153 -16.30 14.22 -3.11
CA ARG A 153 -15.10 13.91 -3.90
C ARG A 153 -14.04 13.22 -3.04
N LEU A 154 -13.83 13.70 -1.81
CA LEU A 154 -12.88 13.10 -0.87
C LEU A 154 -13.32 11.68 -0.48
N LEU A 155 -14.59 11.47 -0.17
CA LEU A 155 -15.13 10.13 0.09
C LEU A 155 -14.92 9.18 -1.09
N ALA A 156 -15.29 9.60 -2.30
CA ALA A 156 -15.10 8.79 -3.50
C ALA A 156 -13.62 8.48 -3.80
N GLN A 157 -12.70 9.37 -3.42
CA GLN A 157 -11.27 9.10 -3.50
C GLN A 157 -10.83 8.06 -2.47
N LEU A 158 -11.24 8.21 -1.21
CA LEU A 158 -10.92 7.27 -0.12
C LEU A 158 -11.52 5.89 -0.37
N ALA A 159 -12.74 5.80 -0.92
CA ALA A 159 -13.41 4.55 -1.25
C ALA A 159 -12.66 3.71 -2.28
N LYS A 160 -11.90 4.34 -3.20
CA LYS A 160 -11.14 3.68 -4.28
C LYS A 160 -9.74 3.22 -3.88
N VAL A 161 -9.25 3.62 -2.71
CA VAL A 161 -7.92 3.20 -2.24
C VAL A 161 -7.97 1.72 -1.88
N GLU A 162 -7.19 0.87 -2.52
CA GLU A 162 -7.22 -0.58 -2.27
C GLU A 162 -6.75 -0.93 -0.85
N LEU A 163 -5.77 -0.19 -0.32
CA LEU A 163 -5.33 -0.27 1.08
C LEU A 163 -5.29 1.11 1.75
N LEU A 164 -6.22 1.38 2.66
CA LEU A 164 -6.23 2.59 3.48
C LEU A 164 -5.59 2.32 4.85
N ILE A 165 -4.58 3.08 5.24
CA ILE A 165 -3.94 2.96 6.55
C ILE A 165 -4.32 4.17 7.41
N LEU A 166 -4.97 3.92 8.54
CA LEU A 166 -5.38 4.91 9.53
C LEU A 166 -4.55 4.75 10.81
N ASP A 167 -3.62 5.68 11.03
CA ASP A 167 -2.75 5.69 12.20
C ASP A 167 -3.27 6.62 13.30
N ASP A 168 -2.79 6.40 14.53
CA ASP A 168 -3.12 7.17 15.72
C ASP A 168 -4.61 7.13 16.10
N TRP A 169 -5.28 5.99 15.90
CA TRP A 169 -6.67 5.81 16.29
C TRP A 169 -6.84 5.75 17.81
N GLY A 170 -7.83 6.48 18.33
CA GLY A 170 -8.22 6.44 19.74
C GLY A 170 -7.30 7.20 20.70
N LEU A 171 -6.45 8.09 20.19
CA LEU A 171 -5.72 9.06 21.03
C LEU A 171 -6.66 10.09 21.66
N GLU A 172 -7.70 10.49 20.92
CA GLU A 172 -8.73 11.43 21.37
C GLU A 172 -10.12 10.82 21.12
N PRO A 173 -11.12 11.13 21.95
CA PRO A 173 -12.51 10.73 21.69
C PRO A 173 -13.02 11.36 20.39
N LEU A 174 -13.63 10.54 19.52
CA LEU A 174 -14.26 11.03 18.30
C LEU A 174 -15.56 11.78 18.60
N LEU A 175 -15.71 12.96 18.01
CA LEU A 175 -16.98 13.69 17.98
C LEU A 175 -18.03 12.91 17.18
N PRO A 176 -19.35 13.08 17.45
CA PRO A 176 -20.40 12.37 16.71
C PRO A 176 -20.31 12.54 15.19
N ALA A 177 -20.04 13.76 14.71
CA ALA A 177 -19.87 14.03 13.28
C ALA A 177 -18.65 13.31 12.67
N GLN A 178 -17.53 13.25 13.41
CA GLN A 178 -16.33 12.53 12.96
C GLN A 178 -16.56 11.02 12.90
N ARG A 179 -17.33 10.47 13.84
CA ARG A 179 -17.72 9.06 13.82
C ARG A 179 -18.58 8.74 12.60
N HIS A 180 -19.54 9.61 12.27
CA HIS A 180 -20.35 9.50 11.06
C HIS A 180 -19.49 9.54 9.80
N ASP A 181 -18.52 10.45 9.72
CA ASP A 181 -17.62 10.52 8.56
C ASP A 181 -16.81 9.23 8.36
N LEU A 182 -16.32 8.65 9.46
CA LEU A 182 -15.58 7.40 9.40
C LEU A 182 -16.48 6.22 9.04
N LEU A 183 -17.74 6.22 9.48
CA LEU A 183 -18.75 5.24 9.09
C LEU A 183 -18.99 5.24 7.59
N GLU A 184 -19.24 6.41 7.00
CA GLU A 184 -19.45 6.53 5.55
C GLU A 184 -18.25 5.98 4.76
N ILE A 185 -17.02 6.33 5.18
CA ILE A 185 -15.80 5.80 4.55
C ILE A 185 -15.74 4.28 4.64
N MET A 186 -16.07 3.71 5.80
CA MET A 186 -15.98 2.28 6.01
C MET A 186 -17.08 1.49 5.30
N ASP A 187 -18.30 2.03 5.22
CA ASP A 187 -19.41 1.44 4.48
C ASP A 187 -19.12 1.39 2.98
N ASP A 188 -18.58 2.47 2.40
CA ASP A 188 -18.18 2.50 0.99
C ASP A 188 -17.11 1.46 0.63
N ARG A 189 -16.26 1.13 1.61
CA ARG A 189 -15.12 0.20 1.47
C ARG A 189 -15.45 -1.24 1.85
N HIS A 190 -16.52 -1.47 2.60
CA HIS A 190 -16.86 -2.78 3.15
C HIS A 190 -16.95 -3.86 2.06
N GLY A 191 -16.26 -4.97 2.27
CA GLY A 191 -16.22 -6.10 1.33
C GLY A 191 -15.54 -5.82 -0.02
N ARG A 192 -14.95 -4.63 -0.23
CA ARG A 192 -14.31 -4.23 -1.49
C ARG A 192 -12.82 -3.95 -1.32
N HIS A 193 -12.45 -3.16 -0.31
CA HIS A 193 -11.07 -2.72 -0.09
C HIS A 193 -10.70 -2.82 1.38
N SER A 194 -9.40 -2.97 1.64
CA SER A 194 -8.89 -3.24 2.98
C SER A 194 -8.50 -1.96 3.70
N THR A 195 -8.75 -1.91 5.01
CA THR A 195 -8.32 -0.83 5.89
C THR A 195 -7.47 -1.39 7.02
N VAL A 196 -6.30 -0.78 7.26
CA VAL A 196 -5.47 -1.02 8.44
C VAL A 196 -5.72 0.09 9.44
N VAL A 197 -6.07 -0.26 10.67
CA VAL A 197 -6.19 0.68 11.79
C VAL A 197 -5.09 0.42 12.79
N ILE A 198 -4.46 1.48 13.27
CA ILE A 198 -3.41 1.43 14.27
C ILE A 198 -3.86 2.18 15.51
N SER A 199 -3.82 1.53 16.66
CA SER A 199 -4.17 2.14 17.94
C SER A 199 -3.16 1.81 19.03
N GLN A 200 -3.06 2.72 20.00
CA GLN A 200 -2.21 2.57 21.18
C GLN A 200 -2.96 1.97 22.38
N GLY A 201 -4.29 1.81 22.28
CA GLY A 201 -5.12 1.24 23.34
C GLY A 201 -5.01 -0.28 23.45
N SER A 202 -5.57 -0.84 24.53
CA SER A 202 -5.79 -2.29 24.63
C SER A 202 -6.70 -2.77 23.48
N SER A 203 -6.53 -4.02 23.06
CA SER A 203 -7.29 -4.59 21.95
C SER A 203 -8.79 -4.49 22.17
N GLN A 204 -9.27 -4.82 23.37
CA GLN A 204 -10.70 -4.78 23.71
C GLN A 204 -11.29 -3.37 23.68
N LYS A 205 -10.57 -2.37 24.20
CA LYS A 205 -11.00 -0.95 24.14
C LYS A 205 -11.00 -0.47 22.69
N THR A 206 -9.98 -0.83 21.93
CA THR A 206 -9.85 -0.41 20.54
C THR A 206 -10.93 -1.04 19.67
N GLU A 207 -11.17 -2.35 19.83
CA GLU A 207 -12.29 -3.05 19.18
C GLU A 207 -13.59 -2.33 19.51
N SER A 208 -13.92 -2.05 20.77
CA SER A 208 -15.16 -1.32 21.10
C SER A 208 -15.30 0.07 20.44
N MET A 209 -14.18 0.73 20.10
CA MET A 209 -14.17 2.03 19.40
C MET A 209 -14.24 1.88 17.88
N VAL A 210 -13.72 0.77 17.35
CA VAL A 210 -13.57 0.48 15.92
C VAL A 210 -14.77 -0.33 15.43
N THR A 211 -15.29 -1.30 16.17
CA THR A 211 -16.46 -2.13 15.82
C THR A 211 -17.70 -1.34 15.41
N PRO A 212 -18.07 -0.22 16.04
CA PRO A 212 -19.20 0.59 15.55
C PRO A 212 -18.95 1.08 14.13
N VAL A 213 -17.69 1.33 13.76
CA VAL A 213 -17.24 1.90 12.48
C VAL A 213 -16.84 0.82 11.47
N PHE A 214 -16.48 -0.38 11.92
CA PHE A 214 -15.98 -1.48 11.10
C PHE A 214 -16.91 -2.69 11.28
N ALA A 215 -17.79 -2.94 10.31
CA ALA A 215 -18.81 -4.00 10.36
C ALA A 215 -18.25 -5.43 10.53
N THR A 216 -16.95 -5.64 10.34
CA THR A 216 -16.24 -6.91 10.61
C THR A 216 -14.75 -6.64 10.86
N PRO A 217 -14.24 -6.79 12.10
CA PRO A 217 -12.81 -6.93 12.33
C PRO A 217 -12.41 -8.40 12.08
N ILE A 218 -11.55 -8.66 11.09
CA ILE A 218 -10.95 -9.98 10.90
C ILE A 218 -9.44 -9.82 10.98
N LEU A 219 -8.89 -10.32 12.10
CA LEU A 219 -7.50 -10.25 12.56
C LEU A 219 -7.22 -9.04 13.46
N THR A 220 -7.63 -9.18 14.73
CA THR A 220 -7.00 -8.50 15.85
C THR A 220 -5.66 -9.19 16.12
N THR A 221 -4.55 -8.52 15.85
CA THR A 221 -3.27 -8.90 16.48
C THR A 221 -3.20 -8.18 17.82
N SER A 222 -3.75 -8.83 18.85
CA SER A 222 -3.61 -8.36 20.22
C SER A 222 -2.17 -8.62 20.69
N TRP A 223 -1.35 -7.56 20.73
CA TRP A 223 0.03 -7.59 21.22
C TRP A 223 0.14 -7.69 22.76
N LEU A 224 -0.83 -8.33 23.43
CA LEU A 224 -0.90 -8.45 24.89
C LEU A 224 -1.23 -9.88 25.31
N ALA A 225 -0.17 -10.64 25.57
CA ALA A 225 -0.04 -11.48 26.76
C ALA A 225 1.38 -11.28 27.28
#